data_AF-A0A956QIL1-F1
#
_entry.id   AF-A0A956QIL1-F1
#
_cell.length_a   1.000
_cell.length_b   1.000
_cell.length_c   1.000
_cell.angle_alpha   90.00
_cell.angle_beta   90.00
_cell.angle_gamma   90.00
#
_symmetry.space_group_name_H-M   'P 1'
#
loop_
_entity.id
_entity.type
_entity.pdbx_description
1 polymer ?
#
loop_
_entity_poly.entity_id
_entity_poly.type
_entity_poly.pdbx_seq_one_letter_code
_entity_poly.pdbx_strand_id
1 'polypeptide(L)'
;PARKSKPAASEPPLPNDTFEAGAAPAPAKPKLVESAPEPPAEPPDFQLGSTRGSLATMKELRQRRTELKGDLKEAYHDPLDERATIYSELRDVDAAVKRMEVHRRNEHWEQIAAGADETPSETYRSFFVNGETPIEEMKEVVKTGQGLARGDSPLITRGNKIDPLTRHEIWAKKMELMEDVAQNPTRDGQPRSVDAEYYELASAPMLDKLSRAAKGGANVRVLMDPGHLQLEDGALDATSLGTRLATVSQLEAGSGGKAAVQFFANRENLGARSEIMHRKQLRVDDTTVFGGMNANPGSGENVDFGMTIEGPASRELSKVYQDDLHRSVGRDIEGIYGDQVDLIRNDERDITLHSYGLRGLIEAQNPQPPRPRASHEETVERALDGATYAGLRPERWVELPEGTDLASYLKDGHGAVKLTAEGREVLASTIEKQVAGMNRPENQQRLLRNDLPSDQANGADTVAVGDSPVERQALLLHAIDSADKSIKVSAFVLNEDIARLLAEKKERMQAEGKPFEVQVVLDPGVYGYGGTPNEKGFQMLEDRGIPVKWAVLDRTEVDHDRKVHAKLMITDKMMLAGSTNFSHKGLRENWELSDVMFFNDSPESQAKQQEVVADFDHLYNQESLGINTRE
;
A
#
# COMPACT_ATOMS: atom_id res chain seq x y z
N PRO A 1 -58.04 -11.46 7.85
CA PRO A 1 -57.80 -11.89 6.46
C PRO A 1 -56.35 -12.39 6.30
N ALA A 2 -56.18 -13.71 6.45
CA ALA A 2 -54.90 -14.41 6.42
C ALA A 2 -54.28 -14.38 5.01
N ARG A 3 -53.01 -13.97 4.88
CA ARG A 3 -52.21 -14.18 3.68
C ARG A 3 -51.32 -15.41 3.88
N LYS A 4 -51.55 -16.39 3.00
CA LYS A 4 -50.88 -17.69 2.91
C LYS A 4 -49.44 -17.51 2.44
N SER A 5 -48.53 -18.22 3.10
CA SER A 5 -47.15 -18.47 2.68
C SER A 5 -47.11 -19.37 1.43
N LYS A 6 -46.22 -19.06 0.49
CA LYS A 6 -45.84 -19.95 -0.63
C LYS A 6 -44.67 -20.86 -0.17
N PRO A 7 -44.64 -22.13 -0.58
CA PRO A 7 -43.57 -23.06 -0.21
C PRO A 7 -42.32 -22.88 -1.10
N ALA A 8 -41.17 -23.24 -0.52
CA ALA A 8 -39.86 -23.28 -1.13
C ALA A 8 -39.82 -24.23 -2.35
N ALA A 9 -39.11 -23.80 -3.40
CA ALA A 9 -38.81 -24.63 -4.55
C ALA A 9 -37.69 -25.63 -4.18
N SER A 10 -37.96 -26.91 -4.44
CA SER A 10 -37.03 -28.02 -4.31
C SER A 10 -35.95 -27.97 -5.40
N GLU A 11 -34.70 -28.18 -5.00
CA GLU A 11 -33.55 -28.40 -5.87
C GLU A 11 -33.77 -29.59 -6.82
N PRO A 12 -33.28 -29.53 -8.07
CA PRO A 12 -33.25 -30.68 -8.96
C PRO A 12 -32.10 -31.64 -8.58
N PRO A 13 -32.30 -32.97 -8.65
CA PRO A 13 -31.26 -33.94 -8.32
C PRO A 13 -30.17 -33.99 -9.39
N LEU A 14 -28.93 -34.17 -8.93
CA LEU A 14 -27.74 -34.43 -9.75
C LEU A 14 -27.89 -35.73 -10.56
N PRO A 15 -27.43 -35.78 -11.82
CA PRO A 15 -27.33 -37.03 -12.56
C PRO A 15 -26.17 -37.87 -12.03
N ASN A 16 -26.51 -39.09 -11.56
CA ASN A 16 -25.58 -40.20 -11.42
C ASN A 16 -25.21 -40.68 -12.83
N ASP A 17 -23.99 -40.40 -13.28
CA ASP A 17 -23.36 -41.12 -14.37
C ASP A 17 -22.07 -41.78 -13.87
N THR A 18 -22.15 -43.09 -13.73
CA THR A 18 -21.03 -44.03 -13.58
C THR A 18 -20.20 -44.03 -14.86
N PHE A 19 -19.00 -43.45 -14.80
CA PHE A 19 -17.95 -43.72 -15.79
C PHE A 19 -17.04 -44.83 -15.29
N GLU A 20 -17.15 -46.00 -15.94
CA GLU A 20 -16.15 -47.07 -15.87
C GLU A 20 -14.83 -46.56 -16.46
N ALA A 21 -13.79 -46.49 -15.63
CA ALA A 21 -12.45 -46.14 -16.05
C ALA A 21 -11.81 -47.31 -16.82
N GLY A 22 -11.78 -47.20 -18.15
CA GLY A 22 -10.93 -48.01 -19.00
C GLY A 22 -9.45 -47.69 -18.74
N ALA A 23 -8.67 -48.71 -18.38
CA ALA A 23 -7.25 -48.60 -18.11
C ALA A 23 -6.46 -48.18 -19.36
N ALA A 24 -5.86 -46.99 -19.31
CA ALA A 24 -4.79 -46.59 -20.22
C ALA A 24 -3.44 -47.15 -19.70
N PRO A 25 -2.54 -47.62 -20.58
CA PRO A 25 -1.24 -48.14 -20.16
C PRO A 25 -0.36 -47.03 -19.57
N ALA A 26 0.26 -47.33 -18.43
CA ALA A 26 1.16 -46.42 -17.72
C ALA A 26 2.31 -45.95 -18.64
N PRO A 27 2.64 -44.64 -18.67
CA PRO A 27 3.83 -44.17 -19.36
C PRO A 27 5.08 -44.74 -18.66
N ALA A 28 6.03 -45.18 -19.48
CA ALA A 28 7.29 -45.74 -19.03
C ALA A 28 8.03 -44.74 -18.12
N LYS A 29 8.44 -45.18 -16.93
CA LYS A 29 9.28 -44.41 -16.02
C LYS A 29 10.55 -43.96 -16.74
N PRO A 30 10.90 -42.66 -16.77
CA PRO A 30 12.20 -42.24 -17.24
C PRO A 30 13.27 -42.86 -16.33
N LYS A 31 14.31 -43.45 -16.93
CA LYS A 31 15.48 -43.93 -16.21
C LYS A 31 16.13 -42.74 -15.50
N LEU A 32 16.13 -42.77 -14.17
CA LEU A 32 16.99 -41.94 -13.34
C LEU A 32 18.43 -42.14 -13.79
N VAL A 33 19.04 -41.08 -14.33
CA VAL A 33 20.49 -40.99 -14.46
C VAL A 33 21.01 -40.66 -13.07
N GLU A 34 21.58 -41.66 -12.39
CA GLU A 34 22.37 -41.47 -11.18
C GLU A 34 23.66 -40.72 -11.53
N SER A 35 23.59 -39.39 -11.51
CA SER A 35 24.74 -38.54 -11.23
C SER A 35 24.22 -37.15 -10.86
N ALA A 36 24.07 -36.91 -9.56
CA ALA A 36 23.96 -35.54 -9.07
C ALA A 36 25.22 -34.78 -9.50
N PRO A 37 25.11 -33.58 -10.10
CA PRO A 37 26.28 -32.73 -10.26
C PRO A 37 26.85 -32.43 -8.87
N GLU A 38 28.16 -32.63 -8.70
CA GLU A 38 28.86 -32.22 -7.49
C GLU A 38 28.56 -30.74 -7.19
N PRO A 39 28.40 -30.36 -5.91
CA PRO A 39 28.29 -28.96 -5.54
C PRO A 39 29.50 -28.20 -6.11
N PRO A 40 29.31 -26.97 -6.61
CA PRO A 40 30.43 -26.18 -7.10
C PRO A 40 31.48 -26.06 -6.01
N ALA A 41 32.74 -26.32 -6.38
CA ALA A 41 33.88 -26.16 -5.48
C ALA A 41 33.83 -24.78 -4.81
N GLU A 42 34.10 -24.73 -3.50
CA GLU A 42 34.28 -23.47 -2.79
C GLU A 42 35.31 -22.61 -3.56
N PRO A 43 34.95 -21.38 -3.99
CA PRO A 43 35.91 -20.51 -4.63
C PRO A 43 37.04 -20.16 -3.64
N PRO A 44 38.25 -19.87 -4.14
CA PRO A 44 39.43 -19.66 -3.29
C PRO A 44 39.17 -18.58 -2.24
N ASP A 45 39.64 -18.84 -1.01
CA ASP A 45 39.62 -17.94 0.15
C ASP A 45 39.99 -16.51 -0.25
N PHE A 46 38.96 -15.66 -0.39
CA PHE A 46 39.14 -14.25 -0.66
C PHE A 46 39.45 -13.55 0.67
N GLN A 47 40.73 -13.43 1.01
CA GLN A 47 41.15 -12.74 2.23
C GLN A 47 40.86 -11.24 2.12
N LEU A 48 39.85 -10.77 2.84
CA LEU A 48 39.54 -9.35 2.98
C LEU A 48 40.65 -8.65 3.77
N GLY A 49 41.43 -7.80 3.10
CA GLY A 49 42.36 -6.87 3.75
C GLY A 49 41.64 -5.68 4.41
N SER A 50 42.42 -4.73 4.96
CA SER A 50 41.92 -3.51 5.64
C SER A 50 40.74 -2.81 4.95
N THR A 51 39.94 -2.03 5.69
CA THR A 51 38.73 -1.32 5.21
C THR A 51 38.94 -0.45 3.96
N ARG A 52 40.17 0.03 3.71
CA ARG A 52 40.52 0.73 2.45
C ARG A 52 40.73 -0.22 1.27
N GLY A 53 41.29 -1.41 1.52
CA GLY A 53 41.43 -2.47 0.53
C GLY A 53 40.07 -3.02 0.10
N SER A 54 39.15 -3.23 1.04
CA SER A 54 37.79 -3.71 0.73
C SER A 54 36.98 -2.71 -0.11
N LEU A 55 37.13 -1.40 0.09
CA LEU A 55 36.46 -0.39 -0.75
C LEU A 55 37.00 -0.33 -2.19
N ALA A 56 38.32 -0.46 -2.38
CA ALA A 56 38.92 -0.52 -3.70
C ALA A 56 38.45 -1.77 -4.48
N THR A 57 38.46 -2.92 -3.82
CA THR A 57 37.95 -4.19 -4.38
C THR A 57 36.45 -4.14 -4.69
N MET A 58 35.63 -3.50 -3.86
CA MET A 58 34.19 -3.36 -4.13
C MET A 58 33.93 -2.50 -5.38
N LYS A 59 34.71 -1.42 -5.58
CA LYS A 59 34.61 -0.59 -6.78
C LYS A 59 34.98 -1.38 -8.03
N GLU A 60 36.05 -2.17 -7.97
CA GLU A 60 36.49 -3.04 -9.06
C GLU A 60 35.43 -4.09 -9.41
N LEU A 61 34.86 -4.78 -8.41
CA LEU A 61 33.78 -5.76 -8.65
C LEU A 61 32.53 -5.12 -9.25
N ARG A 62 32.13 -3.93 -8.79
CA ARG A 62 30.98 -3.20 -9.37
C ARG A 62 31.25 -2.74 -10.80
N GLN A 63 32.48 -2.33 -11.08
CA GLN A 63 32.89 -2.01 -12.44
C GLN A 63 32.83 -3.27 -13.32
N ARG A 64 33.43 -4.38 -12.90
CA ARG A 64 33.40 -5.65 -13.64
C ARG A 64 31.98 -6.16 -13.86
N ARG A 65 31.11 -6.03 -12.87
CA ARG A 65 29.67 -6.33 -12.97
C ARG A 65 29.01 -5.50 -14.08
N THR A 66 29.36 -4.22 -14.17
CA THR A 66 28.81 -3.31 -15.18
C THR A 66 29.30 -3.68 -16.58
N GLU A 67 30.59 -3.99 -16.71
CA GLU A 67 31.20 -4.49 -17.95
C GLU A 67 30.51 -5.78 -18.41
N LEU A 68 30.39 -6.79 -17.53
CA LEU A 68 29.75 -8.07 -17.85
C LEU A 68 28.27 -7.95 -18.24
N LYS A 69 27.53 -7.00 -17.65
CA LYS A 69 26.16 -6.69 -18.09
C LYS A 69 26.13 -6.04 -19.48
N GLY A 70 27.14 -5.23 -19.80
CA GLY A 70 27.36 -4.70 -21.14
C GLY A 70 27.65 -5.82 -22.14
N ASP A 71 28.65 -6.66 -21.82
CA ASP A 71 29.05 -7.81 -22.62
C ASP A 71 27.87 -8.76 -22.88
N LEU A 72 27.05 -9.05 -21.85
CA LEU A 72 25.87 -9.91 -21.99
C LEU A 72 24.81 -9.32 -22.93
N LYS A 73 24.68 -7.99 -22.94
CA LYS A 73 23.76 -7.28 -23.84
C LYS A 73 24.27 -7.28 -25.28
N GLU A 74 25.57 -7.11 -25.48
CA GLU A 74 26.20 -7.18 -26.81
C GLU A 74 26.15 -8.61 -27.37
N ALA A 75 26.37 -9.60 -26.52
CA ALA A 75 26.37 -11.02 -26.87
C ALA A 75 24.96 -11.61 -27.07
N TYR A 76 23.91 -10.81 -27.13
CA TYR A 76 22.53 -11.30 -27.21
C TYR A 76 22.28 -12.25 -28.40
N HIS A 77 22.98 -12.01 -29.52
CA HIS A 77 22.92 -12.81 -30.73
C HIS A 77 24.02 -13.88 -30.86
N ASP A 78 24.92 -13.97 -29.87
CA ASP A 78 26.05 -14.89 -29.89
C ASP A 78 25.64 -16.32 -29.50
N PRO A 79 26.49 -17.33 -29.81
CA PRO A 79 26.30 -18.71 -29.38
C PRO A 79 26.00 -18.85 -27.88
N LEU A 80 25.21 -19.88 -27.53
CA LEU A 80 24.71 -20.07 -26.16
C LEU A 80 25.83 -20.36 -25.15
N ASP A 81 26.94 -20.97 -25.57
CA ASP A 81 28.13 -21.27 -24.78
C ASP A 81 28.95 -20.02 -24.44
N GLU A 82 29.07 -19.07 -25.36
CA GLU A 82 29.71 -17.77 -25.09
C GLU A 82 28.88 -16.95 -24.08
N ARG A 83 27.56 -16.88 -24.27
CA ARG A 83 26.65 -16.26 -23.30
C ARG A 83 26.67 -16.95 -21.93
N ALA A 84 26.75 -18.29 -21.90
CA ALA A 84 26.80 -19.05 -20.65
C ALA A 84 28.06 -18.72 -19.82
N THR A 85 29.19 -18.45 -20.50
CA THR A 85 30.44 -18.04 -19.85
C THR A 85 30.31 -16.67 -19.20
N ILE A 86 29.82 -15.67 -19.94
CA ILE A 86 29.56 -14.32 -19.43
C ILE A 86 28.56 -14.38 -18.27
N TYR A 87 27.50 -15.19 -18.40
CA TYR A 87 26.50 -15.37 -17.34
C TYR A 87 27.08 -16.01 -16.08
N SER A 88 27.93 -17.04 -16.22
CA SER A 88 28.60 -17.66 -15.07
C SER A 88 29.50 -16.67 -14.35
N GLU A 89 30.31 -15.90 -15.09
CA GLU A 89 31.18 -14.89 -14.49
C GLU A 89 30.38 -13.78 -13.80
N LEU A 90 29.30 -13.31 -14.43
CA LEU A 90 28.40 -12.31 -13.85
C LEU A 90 27.79 -12.82 -12.55
N ARG A 91 27.39 -14.09 -12.49
CA ARG A 91 26.86 -14.73 -11.27
C ARG A 91 27.91 -14.75 -10.16
N ASP A 92 29.15 -15.08 -10.47
CA ASP A 92 30.24 -15.15 -9.48
C ASP A 92 30.62 -13.75 -8.96
N VAL A 93 30.65 -12.75 -9.85
CA VAL A 93 30.85 -11.34 -9.48
C VAL A 93 29.69 -10.83 -8.63
N ASP A 94 28.44 -11.12 -9.00
CA ASP A 94 27.25 -10.76 -8.21
C ASP A 94 27.31 -11.38 -6.81
N ALA A 95 27.71 -12.65 -6.71
CA ALA A 95 27.89 -13.33 -5.43
C ALA A 95 29.01 -12.68 -4.59
N ALA A 96 30.13 -12.29 -5.21
CA ALA A 96 31.22 -11.61 -4.52
C ALA A 96 30.81 -10.21 -4.01
N VAL A 97 30.13 -9.42 -4.85
CA VAL A 97 29.57 -8.11 -4.45
C VAL A 97 28.63 -8.27 -3.26
N LYS A 98 27.70 -9.23 -3.32
CA LYS A 98 26.75 -9.51 -2.23
C LYS A 98 27.47 -9.88 -0.94
N ARG A 99 28.50 -10.73 -0.99
CA ARG A 99 29.31 -11.10 0.20
C ARG A 99 29.98 -9.87 0.82
N MET A 100 30.58 -9.00 0.01
CA MET A 100 31.24 -7.79 0.49
C MET A 100 30.25 -6.78 1.07
N GLU A 101 29.06 -6.65 0.47
CA GLU A 101 28.00 -5.78 1.01
C GLU A 101 27.50 -6.28 2.36
N VAL A 102 27.27 -7.59 2.51
CA VAL A 102 26.94 -8.21 3.80
C VAL A 102 28.06 -8.01 4.82
N HIS A 103 29.32 -8.19 4.44
CA HIS A 103 30.45 -7.97 5.35
C HIS A 103 30.49 -6.52 5.84
N ARG A 104 30.38 -5.55 4.94
CA ARG A 104 30.32 -4.12 5.30
C ARG A 104 29.13 -3.80 6.22
N ARG A 105 27.97 -4.39 5.97
CA ARG A 105 26.79 -4.22 6.83
C ARG A 105 27.00 -4.83 8.21
N ASN A 106 27.73 -5.94 8.32
CA ASN A 106 28.14 -6.48 9.62
C ASN A 106 29.11 -5.51 10.34
N GLU A 107 30.11 -4.95 9.66
CA GLU A 107 31.00 -3.95 10.27
C GLU A 107 30.22 -2.72 10.76
N HIS A 108 29.27 -2.24 9.98
CA HIS A 108 28.37 -1.16 10.39
C HIS A 108 27.55 -1.57 11.62
N TRP A 109 26.98 -2.77 11.63
CA TRP A 109 26.23 -3.29 12.76
C TRP A 109 27.07 -3.36 14.04
N GLU A 110 28.31 -3.86 13.96
CA GLU A 110 29.22 -3.91 15.10
C GLU A 110 29.49 -2.52 15.68
N GLN A 111 29.66 -1.50 14.82
CA GLN A 111 29.80 -0.11 15.25
C GLN A 111 28.54 0.39 15.96
N ILE A 112 27.35 0.07 15.45
CA ILE A 112 26.09 0.48 16.07
C ILE A 112 25.89 -0.22 17.41
N ALA A 113 26.08 -1.54 17.47
CA ALA A 113 25.90 -2.33 18.67
C ALA A 113 26.90 -1.93 19.78
N ALA A 114 28.13 -1.55 19.42
CA ALA A 114 29.13 -1.07 20.38
C ALA A 114 28.83 0.34 20.92
N GLY A 115 28.07 1.15 20.17
CA GLY A 115 27.72 2.53 20.55
C GLY A 115 26.33 2.68 21.17
N ALA A 116 25.53 1.62 21.24
CA ALA A 116 24.17 1.66 21.77
C ALA A 116 24.14 1.59 23.31
N ASP A 117 23.15 2.22 23.92
CA ASP A 117 22.97 2.25 25.39
C ASP A 117 22.74 0.84 25.96
N GLU A 118 22.01 0.03 25.21
CA GLU A 118 21.76 -1.38 25.48
C GLU A 118 22.18 -2.21 24.26
N THR A 119 22.59 -3.46 24.45
CA THR A 119 22.92 -4.33 23.32
C THR A 119 21.68 -4.57 22.48
N PRO A 120 21.63 -4.12 21.21
CA PRO A 120 20.46 -4.33 20.37
C PRO A 120 20.24 -5.82 20.11
N SER A 121 18.98 -6.23 19.94
CA SER A 121 18.66 -7.64 19.77
C SER A 121 19.09 -8.19 18.40
N GLU A 122 19.12 -9.52 18.30
CA GLU A 122 19.40 -10.20 17.03
C GLU A 122 18.35 -9.90 15.94
N THR A 123 17.12 -9.49 16.33
CA THR A 123 16.08 -9.06 15.39
C THR A 123 16.55 -7.83 14.58
N TYR A 124 17.09 -6.83 15.28
CA TYR A 124 17.63 -5.62 14.64
C TYR A 124 18.86 -5.96 13.80
N ARG A 125 19.75 -6.82 14.31
CA ARG A 125 20.93 -7.28 13.56
C ARG A 125 20.55 -7.87 12.22
N SER A 126 19.65 -8.86 12.24
CA SER A 126 19.23 -9.55 11.02
C SER A 126 18.62 -8.60 10.00
N PHE A 127 17.78 -7.67 10.47
CA PHE A 127 17.13 -6.70 9.58
C PHE A 127 18.16 -5.85 8.82
N PHE A 128 19.13 -5.28 9.54
CA PHE A 128 20.09 -4.38 8.91
C PHE A 128 21.20 -5.09 8.15
N VAL A 129 21.64 -6.27 8.58
CA VAL A 129 22.68 -7.03 7.89
C VAL A 129 22.18 -7.55 6.53
N ASN A 130 20.88 -7.82 6.43
CA ASN A 130 20.23 -8.30 5.20
C ASN A 130 19.62 -7.17 4.35
N GLY A 131 19.28 -6.03 4.96
CA GLY A 131 18.70 -4.87 4.27
C GLY A 131 19.72 -3.89 3.67
N GLU A 132 19.21 -2.77 3.15
CA GLU A 132 20.01 -1.68 2.56
C GLU A 132 19.88 -0.37 3.34
N THR A 133 19.79 -0.46 4.67
CA THR A 133 19.62 0.70 5.54
C THR A 133 20.95 1.46 5.75
N PRO A 134 21.02 2.77 5.50
CA PRO A 134 22.16 3.61 5.82
C PRO A 134 22.52 3.57 7.30
N ILE A 135 23.82 3.63 7.62
CA ILE A 135 24.31 3.49 9.00
C ILE A 135 23.72 4.52 9.98
N GLU A 136 23.50 5.77 9.55
CA GLU A 136 22.88 6.80 10.40
C GLU A 136 21.40 6.50 10.66
N GLU A 137 20.69 5.95 9.68
CA GLU A 137 19.30 5.50 9.83
C GLU A 137 19.24 4.29 10.78
N MET A 138 20.18 3.35 10.68
CA MET A 138 20.29 2.21 11.62
C MET A 138 20.42 2.67 13.08
N LYS A 139 21.26 3.68 13.35
CA LYS A 139 21.45 4.23 14.71
C LYS A 139 20.14 4.75 15.29
N GLU A 140 19.44 5.59 14.54
CA GLU A 140 18.20 6.19 15.03
C GLU A 140 17.07 5.16 15.16
N VAL A 141 17.02 4.15 14.29
CA VAL A 141 16.05 3.03 14.44
C VAL A 141 16.32 2.24 15.72
N VAL A 142 17.59 1.89 16.00
CA VAL A 142 17.96 1.17 17.25
C VAL A 142 17.60 2.00 18.47
N LYS A 143 17.98 3.26 18.50
CA LYS A 143 17.69 4.19 19.61
C LYS A 143 16.17 4.35 19.83
N THR A 144 15.41 4.51 18.76
CA THR A 144 13.93 4.62 18.82
C THR A 144 13.31 3.32 19.32
N GLY A 145 13.79 2.17 18.83
CA GLY A 145 13.38 0.83 19.28
C GLY A 145 13.64 0.59 20.78
N GLN A 146 14.79 1.02 21.28
CA GLN A 146 15.12 0.94 22.71
C GLN A 146 14.22 1.84 23.55
N GLY A 147 13.90 3.05 23.08
CA GLY A 147 12.93 3.91 23.75
C GLY A 147 11.53 3.31 23.80
N LEU A 148 11.12 2.61 22.72
CA LEU A 148 9.84 1.88 22.70
C LEU A 148 9.85 0.76 23.74
N ALA A 149 10.93 -0.02 23.83
CA ALA A 149 11.09 -1.10 24.80
C ALA A 149 11.07 -0.61 26.26
N ARG A 150 11.65 0.56 26.54
CA ARG A 150 11.60 1.19 27.88
C ARG A 150 10.27 1.88 28.19
N GLY A 151 9.45 2.14 27.17
CA GLY A 151 8.20 2.88 27.31
C GLY A 151 8.36 4.41 27.45
N ASP A 152 9.54 4.95 27.14
CA ASP A 152 9.88 6.37 27.21
C ASP A 152 10.02 7.04 25.82
N SER A 153 9.79 6.28 24.74
CA SER A 153 9.79 6.82 23.37
C SER A 153 8.78 7.98 23.22
N PRO A 154 9.17 9.06 22.53
CA PRO A 154 8.27 10.18 22.23
C PRO A 154 7.10 9.78 21.32
N LEU A 155 7.17 8.62 20.67
CA LEU A 155 6.07 8.10 19.85
C LEU A 155 4.90 7.62 20.71
N ILE A 156 5.16 7.24 21.97
CA ILE A 156 4.16 6.63 22.85
C ILE A 156 3.23 7.69 23.41
N THR A 157 1.96 7.52 23.09
CA THR A 157 0.86 8.34 23.56
C THR A 157 -0.08 7.50 24.43
N ARG A 158 -0.39 8.00 25.63
CA ARG A 158 -1.22 7.32 26.64
C ARG A 158 -2.54 8.06 26.84
N GLY A 159 -3.53 7.36 27.41
CA GLY A 159 -4.80 7.96 27.79
C GLY A 159 -5.78 8.07 26.62
N ASN A 160 -5.73 7.12 25.69
CA ASN A 160 -6.59 7.11 24.51
C ASN A 160 -7.75 6.15 24.70
N LYS A 161 -8.82 6.35 23.93
CA LYS A 161 -9.79 5.31 23.65
C LYS A 161 -9.59 4.85 22.22
N ILE A 162 -9.33 3.57 22.08
CA ILE A 162 -9.08 2.91 20.81
C ILE A 162 -10.06 1.77 20.66
N ASP A 163 -10.83 1.79 19.57
CA ASP A 163 -11.69 0.67 19.19
C ASP A 163 -11.14 0.10 17.86
N PRO A 164 -10.66 -1.16 17.83
CA PRO A 164 -10.22 -1.78 16.58
C PRO A 164 -11.42 -1.95 15.64
N LEU A 165 -11.16 -1.88 14.34
CA LEU A 165 -12.14 -2.05 13.28
C LEU A 165 -11.61 -3.04 12.26
N THR A 166 -12.43 -4.02 11.89
CA THR A 166 -12.07 -5.07 10.94
C THR A 166 -12.93 -5.00 9.68
N ARG A 167 -12.32 -5.18 8.50
CA ARG A 167 -13.03 -5.33 7.22
C ARG A 167 -14.07 -4.20 7.00
N HIS A 168 -15.32 -4.58 6.76
CA HIS A 168 -16.45 -3.68 6.49
C HIS A 168 -16.74 -2.66 7.61
N GLU A 169 -16.32 -2.92 8.86
CA GLU A 169 -16.55 -2.03 9.99
C GLU A 169 -15.84 -0.69 9.81
N ILE A 170 -14.66 -0.72 9.18
CA ILE A 170 -13.88 0.49 8.86
C ILE A 170 -14.68 1.39 7.93
N TRP A 171 -15.23 0.83 6.86
CA TRP A 171 -16.05 1.57 5.90
C TRP A 171 -17.35 2.07 6.54
N ALA A 172 -18.03 1.20 7.30
CA ALA A 172 -19.25 1.55 8.01
C ALA A 172 -19.01 2.73 8.96
N LYS A 173 -17.91 2.72 9.72
CA LYS A 173 -17.58 3.79 10.65
C LYS A 173 -17.25 5.11 9.96
N LYS A 174 -16.46 5.05 8.88
CA LYS A 174 -16.20 6.24 8.03
C LYS A 174 -17.50 6.84 7.49
N MET A 175 -18.41 6.00 6.99
CA MET A 175 -19.70 6.46 6.47
C MET A 175 -20.62 7.02 7.55
N GLU A 176 -20.62 6.44 8.76
CA GLU A 176 -21.38 6.90 9.92
C GLU A 176 -20.94 8.31 10.33
N LEU A 177 -19.64 8.50 10.59
CA LEU A 177 -19.08 9.79 10.99
C LEU A 177 -19.34 10.87 9.93
N MET A 178 -19.15 10.54 8.66
CA MET A 178 -19.38 11.47 7.57
C MET A 178 -20.86 11.80 7.37
N GLU A 179 -21.77 10.85 7.61
CA GLU A 179 -23.20 11.13 7.54
C GLU A 179 -23.65 12.04 8.67
N ASP A 180 -23.14 11.81 9.89
CA ASP A 180 -23.42 12.67 11.04
C ASP A 180 -23.00 14.12 10.77
N VAL A 181 -21.79 14.37 10.28
CA VAL A 181 -21.34 15.74 9.93
C VAL A 181 -22.13 16.31 8.75
N ALA A 182 -22.48 15.49 7.77
CA ALA A 182 -23.26 15.97 6.62
C ALA A 182 -24.70 16.37 7.00
N GLN A 183 -25.28 15.76 8.04
CA GLN A 183 -26.58 16.13 8.59
C GLN A 183 -26.48 17.29 9.59
N ASN A 184 -25.40 17.33 10.37
CA ASN A 184 -25.15 18.29 11.43
C ASN A 184 -23.81 19.00 11.20
N PRO A 185 -23.67 19.88 10.18
CA PRO A 185 -22.39 20.47 9.79
C PRO A 185 -21.84 21.49 10.81
N THR A 186 -22.68 21.91 11.76
CA THR A 186 -22.31 22.80 12.86
C THR A 186 -22.72 22.17 14.19
N ARG A 187 -21.93 22.45 15.23
CA ARG A 187 -22.20 22.04 16.62
C ARG A 187 -21.93 23.23 17.53
N ASP A 188 -22.89 23.54 18.40
CA ASP A 188 -22.80 24.69 19.32
C ASP A 188 -22.51 26.03 18.63
N GLY A 189 -23.04 26.21 17.42
CA GLY A 189 -22.85 27.41 16.59
C GLY A 189 -21.49 27.49 15.88
N GLN A 190 -20.62 26.49 16.05
CA GLN A 190 -19.32 26.40 15.37
C GLN A 190 -19.36 25.37 14.23
N PRO A 191 -18.63 25.61 13.12
CA PRO A 191 -18.38 24.58 12.11
C PRO A 191 -17.72 23.35 12.73
N ARG A 192 -18.22 22.16 12.37
CA ARG A 192 -17.51 20.91 12.68
C ARG A 192 -16.32 20.73 11.75
N SER A 193 -15.33 19.95 12.17
CA SER A 193 -14.07 19.80 11.43
C SER A 193 -13.95 18.41 10.82
N VAL A 194 -13.56 18.36 9.54
CA VAL A 194 -13.27 17.12 8.81
C VAL A 194 -11.92 17.23 8.12
N ASP A 195 -11.02 16.29 8.42
CA ASP A 195 -9.75 16.12 7.71
C ASP A 195 -9.75 14.77 7.02
N ALA A 196 -9.55 14.76 5.71
CA ALA A 196 -9.46 13.55 4.91
C ALA A 196 -8.12 13.49 4.21
N GLU A 197 -7.35 12.44 4.47
CA GLU A 197 -6.07 12.20 3.83
C GLU A 197 -6.05 10.83 3.17
N TYR A 198 -5.88 10.81 1.85
CA TYR A 198 -6.05 9.57 1.09
C TYR A 198 -5.10 9.46 -0.10
N TYR A 199 -4.43 8.31 -0.20
CA TYR A 199 -3.86 7.83 -1.45
C TYR A 199 -4.92 7.73 -2.54
N GLU A 200 -6.05 7.09 -2.20
CA GLU A 200 -7.18 6.99 -3.10
C GLU A 200 -8.50 7.39 -2.45
N LEU A 201 -9.18 8.33 -3.10
CA LEU A 201 -10.49 8.83 -2.73
C LEU A 201 -11.30 9.00 -4.02
N ALA A 202 -12.25 8.10 -4.28
CA ALA A 202 -13.09 8.12 -5.47
C ALA A 202 -14.52 7.57 -5.22
N SER A 203 -14.82 7.14 -3.99
CA SER A 203 -16.13 6.59 -3.66
C SER A 203 -17.22 7.67 -3.71
N ALA A 204 -18.17 7.56 -4.64
CA ALA A 204 -19.25 8.54 -4.79
C ALA A 204 -20.05 8.79 -3.48
N PRO A 205 -20.38 7.77 -2.65
CA PRO A 205 -20.95 8.01 -1.32
C PRO A 205 -20.08 8.85 -0.39
N MET A 206 -18.75 8.64 -0.37
CA MET A 206 -17.83 9.44 0.43
C MET A 206 -17.78 10.88 -0.07
N LEU A 207 -17.59 11.06 -1.39
CA LEU A 207 -17.52 12.38 -2.03
C LEU A 207 -18.83 13.18 -1.82
N ASP A 208 -19.98 12.52 -1.89
CA ASP A 208 -21.28 13.14 -1.60
C ASP A 208 -21.35 13.64 -0.15
N LYS A 209 -20.96 12.82 0.83
CA LYS A 209 -20.98 13.22 2.24
C LYS A 209 -20.01 14.38 2.53
N LEU A 210 -18.78 14.31 2.02
CA LEU A 210 -17.80 15.41 2.11
C LEU A 210 -18.37 16.69 1.48
N SER A 211 -18.96 16.58 0.30
CA SER A 211 -19.57 17.70 -0.42
C SER A 211 -20.72 18.32 0.37
N ARG A 212 -21.63 17.51 0.92
CA ARG A 212 -22.77 17.97 1.73
C ARG A 212 -22.32 18.62 3.03
N ALA A 213 -21.37 18.03 3.74
CA ALA A 213 -20.79 18.61 4.95
C ALA A 213 -20.20 20.00 4.67
N ALA A 214 -19.35 20.11 3.64
CA ALA A 214 -18.75 21.38 3.25
C ALA A 214 -19.79 22.42 2.83
N LYS A 215 -20.77 22.00 2.00
CA LYS A 215 -21.87 22.86 1.54
C LYS A 215 -22.71 23.39 2.70
N GLY A 216 -22.94 22.53 3.70
CA GLY A 216 -23.69 22.80 4.93
C GLY A 216 -22.94 23.67 5.94
N GLY A 217 -21.63 23.89 5.76
CA GLY A 217 -20.84 24.82 6.57
C GLY A 217 -19.79 24.18 7.46
N ALA A 218 -19.58 22.87 7.39
CA ALA A 218 -18.45 22.22 8.05
C ALA A 218 -17.12 22.65 7.41
N ASN A 219 -16.05 22.66 8.20
CA ASN A 219 -14.69 22.86 7.72
C ASN A 219 -14.14 21.53 7.17
N VAL A 220 -14.33 21.29 5.88
CA VAL A 220 -13.84 20.08 5.19
C VAL A 220 -12.53 20.38 4.48
N ARG A 221 -11.48 19.65 4.84
CA ARG A 221 -10.14 19.73 4.24
C ARG A 221 -9.75 18.35 3.72
N VAL A 222 -9.27 18.30 2.48
CA VAL A 222 -8.90 17.07 1.78
C VAL A 222 -7.49 17.21 1.25
N LEU A 223 -6.61 16.32 1.70
CA LEU A 223 -5.28 16.11 1.15
C LEU A 223 -5.26 14.76 0.43
N MET A 224 -4.77 14.73 -0.80
CA MET A 224 -4.77 13.48 -1.57
C MET A 224 -3.54 13.33 -2.44
N ASP A 225 -3.21 12.09 -2.77
CA ASP A 225 -2.15 11.79 -3.73
C ASP A 225 -2.55 12.32 -5.12
N PRO A 226 -1.64 12.99 -5.84
CA PRO A 226 -1.91 13.55 -7.15
C PRO A 226 -2.09 12.49 -8.27
N GLY A 227 -1.72 11.24 -8.02
CA GLY A 227 -1.47 10.26 -9.08
C GLY A 227 -0.12 10.47 -9.74
N HIS A 228 0.27 9.54 -10.61
CA HIS A 228 1.53 9.59 -11.32
C HIS A 228 1.47 8.83 -12.64
N LEU A 229 2.44 9.09 -13.52
CA LEU A 229 2.71 8.32 -14.71
C LEU A 229 3.42 7.01 -14.34
N GLN A 230 2.85 5.88 -14.75
CA GLN A 230 3.45 4.56 -14.55
C GLN A 230 3.96 4.01 -15.88
N LEU A 231 5.18 3.45 -15.89
CA LEU A 231 5.69 2.77 -17.08
C LEU A 231 5.06 1.37 -17.19
N GLU A 232 4.32 1.13 -18.25
CA GLU A 232 3.64 -0.14 -18.54
C GLU A 232 3.80 -0.49 -20.02
N ASP A 233 4.40 -1.65 -20.31
CA ASP A 233 4.62 -2.16 -21.68
C ASP A 233 5.25 -1.16 -22.66
N GLY A 234 6.15 -0.30 -22.16
CA GLY A 234 6.85 0.73 -22.95
C GLY A 234 6.08 2.03 -23.15
N ALA A 235 4.84 2.11 -22.67
CA ALA A 235 4.02 3.31 -22.60
C ALA A 235 3.98 3.90 -21.18
N LEU A 236 3.58 5.17 -21.07
CA LEU A 236 3.31 5.83 -19.79
C LEU A 236 1.80 5.84 -19.54
N ASP A 237 1.34 5.03 -18.60
CA ASP A 237 -0.04 5.04 -18.13
C ASP A 237 -0.30 6.28 -17.25
N ALA A 238 -1.30 7.06 -17.63
CA ALA A 238 -1.75 8.27 -16.95
C ALA A 238 -3.09 8.08 -16.22
N THR A 239 -3.55 6.84 -16.08
CA THR A 239 -4.90 6.53 -15.60
C THR A 239 -5.17 7.07 -14.21
N SER A 240 -4.21 6.93 -13.29
CA SER A 240 -4.35 7.45 -11.94
C SER A 240 -4.61 8.97 -11.95
N LEU A 241 -3.88 9.74 -12.77
CA LEU A 241 -4.07 11.19 -12.92
C LEU A 241 -5.51 11.53 -13.31
N GLY A 242 -6.05 10.87 -14.35
CA GLY A 242 -7.43 11.09 -14.80
C GLY A 242 -8.47 10.89 -13.70
N THR A 243 -8.31 9.85 -12.88
CA THR A 243 -9.23 9.60 -11.75
C THR A 243 -9.12 10.64 -10.64
N ARG A 244 -7.90 11.10 -10.31
CA ARG A 244 -7.68 12.10 -9.24
C ARG A 244 -8.26 13.47 -9.65
N LEU A 245 -8.12 13.84 -10.91
CA LEU A 245 -8.73 15.05 -11.46
C LEU A 245 -10.26 15.00 -11.38
N ALA A 246 -10.87 13.85 -11.65
CA ALA A 246 -12.31 13.66 -11.52
C ALA A 246 -12.76 13.88 -10.07
N THR A 247 -12.08 13.26 -9.10
CA THR A 247 -12.39 13.42 -7.67
C THR A 247 -12.40 14.88 -7.24
N VAL A 248 -11.34 15.63 -7.54
CA VAL A 248 -11.24 17.04 -7.17
C VAL A 248 -12.38 17.84 -7.80
N SER A 249 -12.64 17.60 -9.09
CA SER A 249 -13.66 18.33 -9.83
C SER A 249 -15.08 18.02 -9.33
N GLN A 250 -15.35 16.76 -8.94
CA GLN A 250 -16.61 16.36 -8.33
C GLN A 250 -16.80 16.96 -6.93
N LEU A 251 -15.75 17.03 -6.10
CA LEU A 251 -15.80 17.71 -4.80
C LEU A 251 -16.03 19.21 -4.94
N GLU A 252 -15.37 19.87 -5.90
CA GLU A 252 -15.59 21.29 -6.19
C GLU A 252 -17.06 21.51 -6.61
N ALA A 253 -17.57 20.74 -7.57
CA ALA A 253 -18.95 20.86 -8.03
C ALA A 253 -19.99 20.53 -6.93
N GLY A 254 -19.79 19.44 -6.19
CA GLY A 254 -20.71 18.98 -5.15
C GLY A 254 -20.77 19.92 -3.95
N SER A 255 -19.63 20.45 -3.52
CA SER A 255 -19.55 21.39 -2.39
C SER A 255 -19.92 22.83 -2.75
N GLY A 256 -20.00 23.16 -4.05
CA GLY A 256 -20.09 24.53 -4.52
C GLY A 256 -18.81 25.32 -4.26
N GLY A 257 -17.67 24.64 -4.41
CA GLY A 257 -16.33 25.18 -4.13
C GLY A 257 -16.14 25.54 -2.67
N LYS A 258 -16.75 24.79 -1.72
CA LYS A 258 -16.62 25.00 -0.27
C LYS A 258 -15.66 24.03 0.42
N ALA A 259 -15.54 22.81 -0.10
CA ALA A 259 -14.51 21.88 0.37
C ALA A 259 -13.14 22.44 0.00
N ALA A 260 -12.19 22.37 0.93
CA ALA A 260 -10.82 22.77 0.69
C ALA A 260 -10.02 21.54 0.25
N VAL A 261 -9.35 21.60 -0.89
CA VAL A 261 -8.68 20.44 -1.49
C VAL A 261 -7.25 20.81 -1.86
N GLN A 262 -6.32 19.88 -1.64
CA GLN A 262 -4.91 20.01 -1.99
C GLN A 262 -4.35 18.66 -2.43
N PHE A 263 -3.51 18.67 -3.46
CA PHE A 263 -2.66 17.52 -3.76
C PHE A 263 -1.40 17.56 -2.90
N PHE A 264 -0.97 16.39 -2.41
CA PHE A 264 0.33 16.26 -1.76
C PHE A 264 1.44 16.58 -2.75
N ALA A 265 2.45 17.32 -2.30
CA ALA A 265 3.56 17.72 -3.16
C ALA A 265 4.58 16.56 -3.31
N ASN A 266 4.21 15.50 -4.04
CA ASN A 266 4.98 14.27 -4.17
C ASN A 266 6.41 14.54 -4.64
N ARG A 267 6.59 15.34 -5.70
CA ARG A 267 7.93 15.61 -6.23
C ARG A 267 8.83 16.32 -5.24
N GLU A 268 8.34 17.34 -4.54
CA GLU A 268 9.13 18.10 -3.58
C GLU A 268 9.48 17.28 -2.32
N ASN A 269 8.55 16.46 -1.82
CA ASN A 269 8.73 15.75 -0.55
C ASN A 269 9.36 14.37 -0.69
N LEU A 270 9.10 13.66 -1.80
CA LEU A 270 9.54 12.27 -1.99
C LEU A 270 10.71 12.22 -2.98
N GLY A 271 10.62 13.00 -4.05
CA GLY A 271 11.65 13.11 -5.06
C GLY A 271 11.42 12.16 -6.24
N ALA A 272 11.12 10.88 -6.05
CA ALA A 272 10.91 10.00 -7.20
C ALA A 272 9.52 10.19 -7.83
N ARG A 273 9.43 9.97 -9.15
CA ARG A 273 8.14 10.03 -9.89
C ARG A 273 7.16 8.94 -9.48
N SER A 274 7.66 7.81 -8.99
CA SER A 274 6.89 6.62 -8.63
C SER A 274 6.62 6.49 -7.13
N GLU A 275 7.05 7.48 -6.34
CA GLU A 275 6.74 7.56 -4.92
C GLU A 275 5.38 8.23 -4.74
N ILE A 276 4.66 7.75 -3.74
CA ILE A 276 3.24 8.09 -3.54
C ILE A 276 2.99 8.55 -2.11
N MET A 277 2.01 9.43 -1.95
CA MET A 277 1.40 9.67 -0.66
C MET A 277 0.45 8.52 -0.36
N HIS A 278 0.84 7.63 0.55
CA HIS A 278 0.12 6.38 0.78
C HIS A 278 -0.70 6.39 2.07
N ARG A 279 -1.00 7.55 2.66
CA ARG A 279 -1.77 7.69 3.91
C ARG A 279 -3.27 7.55 3.70
N LYS A 280 -3.96 7.13 4.77
CA LYS A 280 -5.38 6.78 4.77
C LYS A 280 -5.99 7.12 6.13
N GLN A 281 -6.39 8.37 6.28
CA GLN A 281 -6.90 8.93 7.52
C GLN A 281 -8.19 9.70 7.28
N LEU A 282 -9.15 9.56 8.19
CA LEU A 282 -10.31 10.44 8.27
C LEU A 282 -10.48 10.90 9.71
N ARG A 283 -10.44 12.20 9.94
CA ARG A 283 -10.84 12.79 11.22
C ARG A 283 -12.18 13.48 11.09
N VAL A 284 -13.01 13.29 12.10
CA VAL A 284 -14.22 14.08 12.36
C VAL A 284 -14.17 14.55 13.80
N ASP A 285 -14.05 15.86 14.00
CA ASP A 285 -13.89 16.49 15.31
C ASP A 285 -12.76 15.83 16.14
N ASP A 286 -13.07 15.20 17.27
CA ASP A 286 -12.09 14.55 18.15
C ASP A 286 -11.75 13.10 17.75
N THR A 287 -12.53 12.50 16.84
CA THR A 287 -12.39 11.09 16.45
C THR A 287 -11.62 10.97 15.15
N THR A 288 -10.55 10.17 15.17
CA THR A 288 -9.79 9.80 13.97
C THR A 288 -10.03 8.33 13.63
N VAL A 289 -10.39 8.04 12.39
CA VAL A 289 -10.36 6.69 11.80
C VAL A 289 -9.06 6.54 11.03
N PHE A 290 -8.19 5.65 11.49
CA PHE A 290 -6.87 5.40 10.92
C PHE A 290 -6.72 3.93 10.54
N GLY A 291 -6.01 3.62 9.45
CA GLY A 291 -5.76 2.23 9.02
C GLY A 291 -5.29 2.08 7.58
N GLY A 292 -5.43 0.87 7.03
CA GLY A 292 -4.98 0.53 5.67
C GLY A 292 -5.98 0.80 4.54
N MET A 293 -7.22 1.21 4.86
CA MET A 293 -8.33 1.25 3.92
C MET A 293 -8.46 2.59 3.15
N ASN A 294 -8.39 2.51 1.82
CA ASN A 294 -8.67 3.61 0.89
C ASN A 294 -10.15 4.02 0.89
N ALA A 295 -10.51 5.15 0.26
CA ALA A 295 -11.89 5.60 0.09
C ALA A 295 -12.39 5.49 -1.37
N ASN A 296 -12.20 4.32 -1.99
CA ASN A 296 -12.63 4.00 -3.34
C ASN A 296 -13.87 3.10 -3.35
N PRO A 297 -14.56 2.96 -4.51
CA PRO A 297 -15.55 1.90 -4.70
C PRO A 297 -14.95 0.52 -4.36
N GLY A 298 -15.70 -0.33 -3.64
CA GLY A 298 -15.24 -1.66 -3.23
C GLY A 298 -14.25 -1.70 -2.05
N SER A 299 -13.73 -0.56 -1.57
CA SER A 299 -12.79 -0.55 -0.44
C SER A 299 -13.29 -1.29 0.80
N GLY A 300 -14.59 -1.21 1.10
CA GLY A 300 -15.21 -1.83 2.27
C GLY A 300 -15.37 -3.35 2.17
N GLU A 301 -15.09 -3.96 1.03
CA GLU A 301 -15.19 -5.39 0.79
C GLU A 301 -13.84 -6.12 0.93
N ASN A 302 -12.75 -5.35 0.91
CA ASN A 302 -11.41 -5.86 1.17
C ASN A 302 -11.23 -6.26 2.63
N VAL A 303 -10.32 -7.21 2.85
CA VAL A 303 -9.82 -7.51 4.19
C VAL A 303 -8.76 -6.48 4.54
N ASP A 304 -9.11 -5.59 5.46
CA ASP A 304 -8.28 -4.48 5.91
C ASP A 304 -8.50 -4.26 7.41
N PHE A 305 -7.62 -3.47 8.02
CA PHE A 305 -7.67 -3.16 9.46
C PHE A 305 -7.53 -1.67 9.69
N GLY A 306 -8.23 -1.19 10.71
CA GLY A 306 -8.14 0.18 11.17
C GLY A 306 -8.60 0.30 12.61
N MET A 307 -8.68 1.53 13.11
CA MET A 307 -9.10 1.84 14.47
C MET A 307 -9.84 3.17 14.48
N THR A 308 -10.78 3.33 15.41
CA THR A 308 -11.15 4.67 15.87
C THR A 308 -10.30 5.07 17.05
N ILE A 309 -9.79 6.29 17.02
CA ILE A 309 -8.90 6.84 18.05
C ILE A 309 -9.48 8.17 18.53
N GLU A 310 -9.66 8.27 19.85
CA GLU A 310 -9.99 9.51 20.56
C GLU A 310 -8.96 9.77 21.67
N GLY A 311 -8.72 11.06 21.96
CA GLY A 311 -7.75 11.50 22.97
C GLY A 311 -6.42 11.96 22.36
N PRO A 312 -5.32 11.95 23.14
CA PRO A 312 -4.06 12.58 22.73
C PRO A 312 -3.47 12.05 21.41
N ALA A 313 -3.66 10.77 21.08
CA ALA A 313 -3.16 10.19 19.83
C ALA A 313 -3.93 10.68 18.59
N SER A 314 -5.24 10.95 18.71
CA SER A 314 -6.03 11.60 17.65
C SER A 314 -5.47 12.99 17.33
N ARG A 315 -5.02 13.71 18.37
CA ARG A 315 -4.35 14.99 18.21
C ARG A 315 -3.00 14.86 17.50
N GLU A 316 -2.16 13.89 17.87
CA GLU A 316 -0.87 13.66 17.18
C GLU A 316 -1.07 13.31 15.71
N LEU A 317 -2.00 12.40 15.38
CA LEU A 317 -2.36 12.07 14.00
C LEU A 317 -2.85 13.29 13.20
N SER A 318 -3.54 14.23 13.87
CA SER A 318 -3.99 15.47 13.24
C SER A 318 -2.86 16.48 13.02
N LYS A 319 -1.82 16.50 13.88
CA LYS A 319 -0.62 17.30 13.66
C LYS A 319 0.18 16.78 12.47
N VAL A 320 0.32 15.45 12.36
CA VAL A 320 0.95 14.80 11.22
C VAL A 320 0.26 15.21 9.91
N TYR A 321 -1.07 15.11 9.84
CA TYR A 321 -1.85 15.61 8.70
C TYR A 321 -1.60 17.11 8.41
N GLN A 322 -1.50 17.95 9.44
CA GLN A 322 -1.24 19.39 9.24
C GLN A 322 0.15 19.65 8.70
N ASP A 323 1.15 18.90 9.13
CA ASP A 323 2.51 19.02 8.62
C ASP A 323 2.55 18.62 7.14
N ASP A 324 1.84 17.55 6.75
CA ASP A 324 1.69 17.15 5.35
C ASP A 324 0.98 18.20 4.51
N LEU A 325 -0.06 18.80 5.08
CA LEU A 325 -0.78 19.89 4.45
C LEU A 325 0.11 21.12 4.27
N HIS A 326 0.85 21.54 5.31
CA HIS A 326 1.78 22.67 5.24
C HIS A 326 2.91 22.46 4.23
N ARG A 327 3.37 21.23 4.05
CA ARG A 327 4.35 20.87 3.01
C ARG A 327 3.81 21.08 1.59
N SER A 328 2.48 21.00 1.42
CA SER A 328 1.81 20.92 0.12
C SER A 328 1.01 22.17 -0.27
N VAL A 329 0.57 22.96 0.71
CA VAL A 329 -0.13 24.24 0.54
C VAL A 329 0.72 25.21 -0.30
N GLY A 330 0.11 25.76 -1.35
CA GLY A 330 0.75 26.75 -2.23
C GLY A 330 1.76 26.19 -3.23
N ARG A 331 1.94 24.86 -3.30
CA ARG A 331 2.88 24.23 -4.24
C ARG A 331 2.35 24.27 -5.67
N ASP A 332 3.26 24.50 -6.60
CA ASP A 332 2.98 24.55 -8.02
C ASP A 332 3.08 23.16 -8.67
N ILE A 333 2.97 23.14 -10.01
CA ILE A 333 3.04 21.91 -10.80
C ILE A 333 4.39 21.20 -10.61
N GLU A 334 5.50 21.94 -10.53
CA GLU A 334 6.83 21.35 -10.37
C GLU A 334 6.97 20.70 -8.99
N GLY A 335 6.48 21.35 -7.93
CA GLY A 335 6.50 20.78 -6.58
C GLY A 335 5.61 19.54 -6.42
N ILE A 336 4.49 19.46 -7.14
CA ILE A 336 3.55 18.33 -7.07
C ILE A 336 3.97 17.19 -7.98
N TYR A 337 4.15 17.48 -9.27
CA TYR A 337 4.31 16.49 -10.34
C TYR A 337 5.74 16.39 -10.88
N GLY A 338 6.59 17.38 -10.63
CA GLY A 338 7.88 17.51 -11.30
C GLY A 338 7.71 17.75 -12.78
N ASP A 339 8.42 16.97 -13.59
CA ASP A 339 8.39 17.06 -15.05
C ASP A 339 7.30 16.21 -15.70
N GLN A 340 6.44 15.53 -14.95
CA GLN A 340 5.42 14.64 -15.51
C GLN A 340 4.45 15.35 -16.47
N VAL A 341 4.08 16.61 -16.19
CA VAL A 341 3.21 17.38 -17.08
C VAL A 341 3.89 17.68 -18.41
N ASP A 342 5.20 17.93 -18.41
CA ASP A 342 5.99 18.10 -19.64
C ASP A 342 6.12 16.78 -20.41
N LEU A 343 6.27 15.65 -19.72
CA LEU A 343 6.28 14.32 -20.35
C LEU A 343 4.95 14.01 -21.02
N ILE A 344 3.81 14.34 -20.38
CA ILE A 344 2.49 14.13 -20.99
C ILE A 344 2.43 14.81 -22.37
N ARG A 345 2.96 16.02 -22.50
CA ARG A 345 2.97 16.77 -23.76
C ARG A 345 4.01 16.28 -24.75
N ASN A 346 5.22 16.02 -24.28
CA ASN A 346 6.41 15.97 -25.13
C ASN A 346 7.14 14.63 -25.16
N ASP A 347 6.76 13.65 -24.33
CA ASP A 347 7.42 12.34 -24.32
C ASP A 347 7.15 11.60 -25.64
N GLU A 348 8.21 11.02 -26.19
CA GLU A 348 8.17 10.24 -27.43
C GLU A 348 7.38 8.93 -27.27
N ARG A 349 7.28 8.41 -26.04
CA ARG A 349 6.45 7.25 -25.73
C ARG A 349 4.98 7.60 -25.77
N ASP A 350 4.16 6.57 -25.92
CA ASP A 350 2.72 6.72 -25.83
C ASP A 350 2.30 7.05 -24.40
N ILE A 351 1.40 8.03 -24.26
CA ILE A 351 0.67 8.26 -23.01
C ILE A 351 -0.66 7.53 -23.16
N THR A 352 -1.01 6.70 -22.19
CA THR A 352 -2.20 5.85 -22.28
C THR A 352 -3.15 6.08 -21.11
N LEU A 353 -4.42 5.71 -21.30
CA LEU A 353 -5.46 5.70 -20.28
C LEU A 353 -6.31 4.44 -20.39
N HIS A 354 -6.57 3.78 -19.28
CA HIS A 354 -7.65 2.80 -19.15
C HIS A 354 -9.02 3.51 -19.09
N SER A 355 -10.09 2.73 -19.28
CA SER A 355 -11.48 3.21 -19.34
C SER A 355 -11.85 4.15 -18.18
N TYR A 356 -11.48 3.82 -16.95
CA TYR A 356 -11.77 4.63 -15.76
C TYR A 356 -10.96 5.94 -15.69
N GLY A 357 -9.71 5.94 -16.16
CA GLY A 357 -8.89 7.15 -16.29
C GLY A 357 -9.43 8.10 -17.36
N LEU A 358 -9.84 7.56 -18.51
CA LEU A 358 -10.47 8.32 -19.59
C LEU A 358 -11.81 8.91 -19.15
N ARG A 359 -12.66 8.11 -18.49
CA ARG A 359 -13.91 8.61 -17.87
C ARG A 359 -13.61 9.74 -16.89
N GLY A 360 -12.61 9.57 -16.03
CA GLY A 360 -12.21 10.58 -15.07
C GLY A 360 -11.79 11.90 -15.72
N LEU A 361 -11.03 11.83 -16.83
CA LEU A 361 -10.67 13.02 -17.61
C LEU A 361 -11.88 13.72 -18.21
N ILE A 362 -12.86 12.96 -18.74
CA ILE A 362 -14.13 13.50 -19.26
C ILE A 362 -14.91 14.21 -18.15
N GLU A 363 -15.04 13.57 -16.99
CA GLU A 363 -15.74 14.14 -15.82
C GLU A 363 -15.04 15.40 -15.28
N ALA A 364 -13.70 15.46 -15.32
CA ALA A 364 -12.95 16.64 -14.91
C ALA A 364 -13.18 17.85 -15.84
N GLN A 365 -13.45 17.61 -17.12
CA GLN A 365 -13.74 18.66 -18.11
C GLN A 365 -15.17 19.20 -17.99
N ASN A 366 -16.12 18.38 -17.59
CA ASN A 366 -17.49 18.79 -17.29
C ASN A 366 -17.90 18.32 -15.90
N PRO A 367 -17.45 19.01 -14.84
CA PRO A 367 -17.63 18.54 -13.48
C PRO A 367 -19.08 18.53 -13.06
N GLN A 368 -19.46 17.41 -12.46
CA GLN A 368 -20.80 17.19 -11.95
C GLN A 368 -20.73 16.73 -10.49
N PRO A 369 -21.73 17.03 -9.65
CA PRO A 369 -21.76 16.52 -8.28
C PRO A 369 -21.70 14.98 -8.23
N PRO A 370 -21.06 14.40 -7.20
CA PRO A 370 -21.04 12.95 -7.01
C PRO A 370 -22.47 12.42 -6.90
N ARG A 371 -22.73 11.24 -7.47
CA ARG A 371 -24.06 10.61 -7.45
C ARG A 371 -23.98 9.26 -6.75
N PRO A 372 -24.30 9.18 -5.45
CA PRO A 372 -24.28 7.91 -4.75
C PRO A 372 -25.32 6.96 -5.38
N ARG A 373 -24.97 5.68 -5.52
CA ARG A 373 -25.83 4.59 -6.06
C ARG A 373 -26.08 4.62 -7.57
N ALA A 374 -25.37 5.43 -8.35
CA ALA A 374 -25.38 5.25 -9.80
C ALA A 374 -24.63 3.96 -10.15
N SER A 375 -25.18 3.17 -11.07
CA SER A 375 -24.47 2.06 -11.71
C SER A 375 -23.30 2.58 -12.54
N HIS A 376 -22.37 1.69 -12.91
CA HIS A 376 -21.27 2.02 -13.82
C HIS A 376 -21.79 2.56 -15.15
N GLU A 377 -22.80 1.91 -15.74
CA GLU A 377 -23.44 2.34 -16.99
C GLU A 377 -24.04 3.74 -16.88
N GLU A 378 -24.82 4.03 -15.83
CA GLU A 378 -25.39 5.36 -15.59
C GLU A 378 -24.30 6.44 -15.42
N THR A 379 -23.16 6.06 -14.83
CA THR A 379 -22.02 6.97 -14.64
C THR A 379 -21.36 7.29 -15.98
N VAL A 380 -21.14 6.27 -16.83
CA VAL A 380 -20.61 6.45 -18.19
C VAL A 380 -21.54 7.31 -19.05
N GLU A 381 -22.84 6.99 -19.08
CA GLU A 381 -23.83 7.74 -19.86
C GLU A 381 -23.88 9.20 -19.44
N ARG A 382 -23.90 9.47 -18.13
CA ARG A 382 -23.87 10.84 -17.61
C ARG A 382 -22.61 11.59 -18.02
N ALA A 383 -21.44 10.94 -17.99
CA ALA A 383 -20.19 11.58 -18.39
C ALA A 383 -20.23 11.99 -19.87
N LEU A 384 -20.75 11.12 -20.75
CA LEU A 384 -20.86 11.35 -22.19
C LEU A 384 -21.94 12.38 -22.55
N ASP A 385 -23.11 12.32 -21.91
CA ASP A 385 -24.17 13.31 -22.07
C ASP A 385 -23.68 14.69 -21.64
N GLY A 386 -22.98 14.75 -20.51
CA GLY A 386 -22.37 15.97 -20.00
C GLY A 386 -21.31 16.53 -20.95
N ALA A 387 -20.44 15.68 -21.49
CA ALA A 387 -19.45 16.06 -22.49
C ALA A 387 -20.12 16.63 -23.75
N THR A 388 -21.15 15.95 -24.24
CA THR A 388 -21.93 16.39 -25.41
C THR A 388 -22.60 17.75 -25.18
N TYR A 389 -23.23 17.93 -24.01
CA TYR A 389 -23.84 19.20 -23.63
C TYR A 389 -22.82 20.34 -23.54
N ALA A 390 -21.61 20.04 -23.06
CA ALA A 390 -20.51 20.99 -23.00
C ALA A 390 -19.80 21.21 -24.36
N GLY A 391 -20.23 20.53 -25.43
CA GLY A 391 -19.61 20.63 -26.76
C GLY A 391 -18.24 19.96 -26.86
N LEU A 392 -17.89 19.09 -25.90
CA LEU A 392 -16.65 18.33 -25.90
C LEU A 392 -16.76 17.16 -26.88
N ARG A 393 -15.61 16.71 -27.39
CA ARG A 393 -15.50 15.61 -28.36
C ARG A 393 -14.46 14.59 -27.87
N PRO A 394 -14.72 13.84 -26.78
CA PRO A 394 -13.71 12.99 -26.16
C PRO A 394 -13.21 11.86 -27.06
N GLU A 395 -13.96 11.50 -28.10
CA GLU A 395 -13.51 10.54 -29.12
C GLU A 395 -12.28 11.03 -29.91
N ARG A 396 -11.98 12.34 -29.88
CA ARG A 396 -10.77 12.91 -30.48
C ARG A 396 -9.55 12.85 -29.56
N TRP A 397 -9.75 12.57 -28.28
CA TRP A 397 -8.68 12.57 -27.28
C TRP A 397 -7.90 11.27 -27.28
N VAL A 398 -8.48 10.19 -27.81
CA VAL A 398 -7.92 8.84 -27.75
C VAL A 398 -7.96 8.14 -29.10
N GLU A 399 -7.02 7.23 -29.30
CA GLU A 399 -7.05 6.25 -30.39
C GLU A 399 -7.79 4.99 -29.92
N LEU A 400 -9.07 4.88 -30.28
CA LEU A 400 -9.90 3.73 -29.91
C LEU A 400 -9.58 2.49 -30.77
N PRO A 401 -9.72 1.27 -30.22
CA PRO A 401 -9.61 0.04 -31.01
C PRO A 401 -10.60 0.01 -32.18
N GLU A 402 -10.19 -0.58 -33.30
CA GLU A 402 -11.04 -0.68 -34.49
C GLU A 402 -12.40 -1.33 -34.17
N GLY A 403 -13.48 -0.72 -34.66
CA GLY A 403 -14.84 -1.20 -34.44
C GLY A 403 -15.43 -0.90 -33.04
N THR A 404 -14.68 -0.23 -32.16
CA THR A 404 -15.15 0.17 -30.82
C THR A 404 -15.52 1.65 -30.81
N ASP A 405 -16.69 2.00 -30.29
CA ASP A 405 -17.04 3.40 -29.98
C ASP A 405 -16.68 3.77 -28.53
N LEU A 406 -16.65 5.07 -28.25
CA LEU A 406 -16.26 5.57 -26.93
C LEU A 406 -17.16 5.04 -25.80
N ALA A 407 -18.47 4.93 -26.03
CA ALA A 407 -19.40 4.48 -25.00
C ALA A 407 -19.16 3.02 -24.63
N SER A 408 -18.98 2.16 -25.65
CA SER A 408 -18.67 0.75 -25.49
C SER A 408 -17.32 0.55 -24.81
N TYR A 409 -16.30 1.35 -25.18
CA TYR A 409 -14.99 1.30 -24.52
C TYR A 409 -15.07 1.71 -23.04
N LEU A 410 -15.81 2.76 -22.70
CA LEU A 410 -15.94 3.20 -21.31
C LEU A 410 -16.74 2.20 -20.44
N LYS A 411 -17.67 1.44 -21.03
CA LYS A 411 -18.44 0.41 -20.33
C LYS A 411 -17.63 -0.88 -20.15
N ASP A 412 -17.11 -1.42 -21.25
CA ASP A 412 -16.60 -2.80 -21.32
C ASP A 412 -15.18 -2.91 -21.90
N GLY A 413 -14.53 -1.78 -22.18
CA GLY A 413 -13.20 -1.75 -22.80
C GLY A 413 -12.12 -2.39 -21.91
N HIS A 414 -11.34 -3.28 -22.51
CA HIS A 414 -10.15 -3.88 -21.90
C HIS A 414 -8.87 -3.24 -22.45
N GLY A 415 -7.86 -3.12 -21.60
CA GLY A 415 -6.57 -2.51 -21.96
C GLY A 415 -6.58 -0.98 -21.88
N ALA A 416 -5.44 -0.39 -22.22
CA ALA A 416 -5.25 1.05 -22.25
C ALA A 416 -5.38 1.59 -23.69
N VAL A 417 -5.92 2.80 -23.85
CA VAL A 417 -5.96 3.52 -25.13
C VAL A 417 -4.95 4.64 -25.13
N LYS A 418 -4.32 4.86 -26.28
CA LYS A 418 -3.35 5.93 -26.48
C LYS A 418 -4.05 7.29 -26.54
N LEU A 419 -3.50 8.28 -25.85
CA LEU A 419 -3.89 9.68 -25.99
C LEU A 419 -3.33 10.26 -27.30
N THR A 420 -4.21 10.93 -28.06
CA THR A 420 -3.80 11.79 -29.18
C THR A 420 -3.11 13.05 -28.65
N ALA A 421 -2.53 13.86 -29.55
CA ALA A 421 -1.99 15.18 -29.16
C ALA A 421 -3.05 16.08 -28.48
N GLU A 422 -4.31 16.00 -28.93
CA GLU A 422 -5.43 16.72 -28.31
C GLU A 422 -5.72 16.17 -26.91
N GLY A 423 -5.75 14.85 -26.73
CA GLY A 423 -5.96 14.24 -25.41
C GLY A 423 -4.85 14.53 -24.40
N ARG A 424 -3.58 14.52 -24.85
CA ARG A 424 -2.42 14.90 -24.04
C ARG A 424 -2.54 16.35 -23.54
N GLU A 425 -2.89 17.27 -24.42
CA GLU A 425 -3.06 18.68 -24.05
C GLU A 425 -4.27 18.89 -23.13
N VAL A 426 -5.38 18.19 -23.35
CA VAL A 426 -6.54 18.21 -22.45
C VAL A 426 -6.13 17.71 -21.06
N LEU A 427 -5.41 16.60 -20.95
CA LEU A 427 -4.93 16.09 -19.67
C LEU A 427 -4.02 17.11 -18.97
N ALA A 428 -2.97 17.58 -19.64
CA ALA A 428 -2.00 18.51 -19.07
C ALA A 428 -2.64 19.84 -18.61
N SER A 429 -3.48 20.45 -19.45
CA SER A 429 -4.19 21.69 -19.10
C SER A 429 -5.22 21.50 -17.97
N THR A 430 -5.81 20.31 -17.84
CA THR A 430 -6.68 19.98 -16.69
C THR A 430 -5.89 19.98 -15.39
N ILE A 431 -4.71 19.37 -15.38
CA ILE A 431 -3.82 19.33 -14.22
C ILE A 431 -3.46 20.76 -13.79
N GLU A 432 -3.01 21.58 -14.74
CA GLU A 432 -2.65 22.99 -14.50
C GLU A 432 -3.83 23.80 -13.93
N LYS A 433 -5.02 23.65 -14.53
CA LYS A 433 -6.24 24.30 -14.04
C LYS A 433 -6.58 23.89 -12.61
N GLN A 434 -6.45 22.60 -12.28
CA GLN A 434 -6.76 22.09 -10.94
C GLN A 434 -5.76 22.61 -9.91
N VAL A 435 -4.46 22.56 -10.19
CA VAL A 435 -3.44 23.11 -9.28
C VAL A 435 -3.62 24.62 -9.10
N ALA A 436 -3.93 25.37 -10.15
CA ALA A 436 -4.26 26.79 -10.05
C ALA A 436 -5.52 27.03 -9.19
N GLY A 437 -6.52 26.15 -9.28
CA GLY A 437 -7.72 26.16 -8.44
C GLY A 437 -7.40 25.93 -6.96
N MET A 438 -6.55 24.95 -6.67
CA MET A 438 -6.07 24.66 -5.31
C MET A 438 -5.32 25.87 -4.74
N ASN A 439 -4.51 26.56 -5.54
CA ASN A 439 -3.71 27.71 -5.10
C ASN A 439 -4.49 29.03 -5.01
N ARG A 440 -5.82 29.04 -5.22
CA ARG A 440 -6.63 30.24 -4.98
C ARG A 440 -6.59 30.64 -3.50
N PRO A 441 -6.54 31.94 -3.16
CA PRO A 441 -6.50 32.41 -1.78
C PRO A 441 -7.61 31.86 -0.90
N GLU A 442 -8.83 31.70 -1.42
CA GLU A 442 -9.98 31.19 -0.67
C GLU A 442 -9.82 29.72 -0.27
N ASN A 443 -9.24 28.90 -1.15
CA ASN A 443 -8.96 27.49 -0.86
C ASN A 443 -7.85 27.38 0.19
N GLN A 444 -6.74 28.08 -0.03
CA GLN A 444 -5.58 28.11 0.88
C GLN A 444 -5.96 28.59 2.28
N GLN A 445 -6.78 29.64 2.39
CA GLN A 445 -7.28 30.12 3.68
C GLN A 445 -8.13 29.07 4.42
N ARG A 446 -8.89 28.24 3.71
CA ARG A 446 -9.70 27.19 4.35
C ARG A 446 -8.86 25.97 4.74
N LEU A 447 -7.86 25.61 3.95
CA LEU A 447 -6.89 24.56 4.30
C LEU A 447 -6.20 24.89 5.63
N LEU A 448 -5.83 26.15 5.84
CA LEU A 448 -5.15 26.62 7.05
C LEU A 448 -6.08 26.86 8.26
N ARG A 449 -7.40 26.70 8.12
CA ARG A 449 -8.31 26.73 9.28
C ARG A 449 -8.19 25.42 10.02
N ASN A 450 -7.65 25.47 11.22
CA ASN A 450 -7.23 24.26 11.88
C ASN A 450 -7.59 24.25 13.36
N ASP A 451 -8.48 23.32 13.71
CA ASP A 451 -8.78 22.95 15.08
C ASP A 451 -8.26 21.54 15.31
N LEU A 452 -7.28 21.42 16.20
CA LEU A 452 -6.76 20.14 16.65
C LEU A 452 -7.76 19.47 17.61
N PRO A 453 -7.87 18.13 17.60
CA PRO A 453 -8.56 17.38 18.64
C PRO A 453 -8.11 17.75 20.06
N SER A 454 -8.98 17.49 21.02
CA SER A 454 -8.65 17.55 22.44
C SER A 454 -7.39 16.74 22.77
N ASP A 455 -6.51 17.33 23.59
CA ASP A 455 -5.36 16.65 24.18
C ASP A 455 -5.68 15.98 25.53
N GLN A 456 -6.95 16.01 25.93
CA GLN A 456 -7.39 15.39 27.18
C GLN A 456 -7.43 13.87 27.04
N ALA A 457 -6.98 13.18 28.09
CA ALA A 457 -7.11 11.73 28.17
C ALA A 457 -8.59 11.33 28.07
N ASN A 458 -8.88 10.39 27.17
CA ASN A 458 -10.22 9.90 26.88
C ASN A 458 -10.25 8.36 26.86
N GLY A 459 -9.50 7.70 27.74
CA GLY A 459 -9.46 6.24 27.85
C GLY A 459 -8.18 5.75 28.53
N ALA A 460 -7.93 4.44 28.45
CA ALA A 460 -6.77 3.80 29.10
C ALA A 460 -5.77 3.19 28.10
N ASP A 461 -6.06 3.24 26.80
CA ASP A 461 -5.23 2.62 25.77
C ASP A 461 -3.96 3.43 25.52
N THR A 462 -2.92 2.70 25.14
CA THR A 462 -1.61 3.25 24.75
C THR A 462 -1.34 2.90 23.30
N VAL A 463 -0.88 3.87 22.53
CA VAL A 463 -0.52 3.71 21.12
C VAL A 463 0.80 4.42 20.84
N ALA A 464 1.57 3.90 19.88
CA ALA A 464 2.69 4.62 19.28
C ALA A 464 2.40 4.89 17.80
N VAL A 465 2.70 6.09 17.33
CA VAL A 465 2.51 6.49 15.93
C VAL A 465 3.89 6.71 15.30
N GLY A 466 4.12 6.16 14.11
CA GLY A 466 5.37 6.28 13.37
C GLY A 466 5.15 6.88 12.00
N ASP A 467 5.66 8.10 11.82
CA ASP A 467 5.48 8.96 10.66
C ASP A 467 6.64 8.81 9.66
N SER A 468 7.86 8.84 10.20
CA SER A 468 9.09 8.76 9.41
C SER A 468 9.53 7.32 9.12
N PRO A 469 10.38 7.10 8.10
CA PRO A 469 11.00 5.81 7.83
C PRO A 469 11.66 5.16 9.06
N VAL A 470 12.35 5.96 9.87
CA VAL A 470 13.02 5.49 11.10
C VAL A 470 12.01 4.94 12.09
N GLU A 471 10.94 5.69 12.34
CA GLU A 471 9.93 5.32 13.33
C GLU A 471 9.15 4.10 12.88
N ARG A 472 8.76 4.01 11.60
CA ARG A 472 8.04 2.85 11.03
C ARG A 472 8.87 1.57 11.14
N GLN A 473 10.16 1.63 10.84
CA GLN A 473 11.08 0.50 11.04
C GLN A 473 11.22 0.15 12.52
N ALA A 474 11.36 1.14 13.41
CA ALA A 474 11.48 0.90 14.84
C ALA A 474 10.22 0.22 15.42
N LEU A 475 9.02 0.64 15.00
CA LEU A 475 7.75 0.02 15.40
C LEU A 475 7.65 -1.43 14.94
N LEU A 476 7.96 -1.72 13.67
CA LEU A 476 7.95 -3.08 13.12
C LEU A 476 8.92 -4.00 13.87
N LEU A 477 10.17 -3.55 14.03
CA LEU A 477 11.20 -4.35 14.70
C LEU A 477 10.87 -4.56 16.17
N HIS A 478 10.36 -3.53 16.85
CA HIS A 478 9.92 -3.66 18.24
C HIS A 478 8.77 -4.67 18.39
N ALA A 479 7.81 -4.68 17.45
CA ALA A 479 6.73 -5.65 17.44
C ALA A 479 7.22 -7.10 17.31
N ILE A 480 8.10 -7.37 16.35
CA ILE A 480 8.68 -8.70 16.17
C ILE A 480 9.55 -9.09 17.38
N ASP A 481 10.37 -8.17 17.87
CA ASP A 481 11.35 -8.46 18.90
C ASP A 481 10.70 -8.76 20.25
N SER A 482 9.70 -7.97 20.63
CA SER A 482 9.02 -8.06 21.93
C SER A 482 8.02 -9.21 22.04
N ALA A 483 7.60 -9.82 20.92
CA ALA A 483 6.66 -10.93 20.93
C ALA A 483 7.24 -12.14 21.68
N ASP A 484 6.42 -12.74 22.56
CA ASP A 484 6.84 -13.87 23.41
C ASP A 484 6.09 -15.17 23.09
N LYS A 485 4.89 -15.09 22.48
CA LYS A 485 4.05 -16.27 22.23
C LYS A 485 3.76 -16.48 20.74
N SER A 486 3.42 -15.41 20.03
CA SER A 486 2.95 -15.54 18.65
C SER A 486 3.14 -14.29 17.83
N ILE A 487 3.28 -14.46 16.52
CA ILE A 487 3.14 -13.40 15.51
C ILE A 487 2.16 -13.87 14.43
N LYS A 488 1.10 -13.09 14.19
CA LYS A 488 0.10 -13.31 13.15
C LYS A 488 0.15 -12.15 12.16
N VAL A 489 0.26 -12.44 10.86
CA VAL A 489 0.48 -11.41 9.82
C VAL A 489 -0.53 -11.56 8.69
N SER A 490 -1.28 -10.50 8.41
CA SER A 490 -2.09 -10.37 7.19
C SER A 490 -1.51 -9.25 6.35
N ALA A 491 -1.01 -9.58 5.15
CA ALA A 491 -0.25 -8.63 4.35
C ALA A 491 -0.67 -8.60 2.88
N PHE A 492 -0.93 -7.39 2.39
CA PHE A 492 -1.01 -7.11 0.96
C PHE A 492 0.36 -7.29 0.29
N VAL A 493 1.42 -6.83 0.94
CA VAL A 493 2.81 -7.05 0.51
C VAL A 493 3.68 -7.41 1.71
N LEU A 494 4.36 -8.56 1.62
CA LEU A 494 5.41 -9.05 2.52
C LEU A 494 6.63 -9.44 1.70
N ASN A 495 7.72 -8.68 1.82
CA ASN A 495 8.96 -9.01 1.12
C ASN A 495 9.78 -10.10 1.85
N GLU A 496 10.82 -10.58 1.17
CA GLU A 496 11.73 -11.61 1.67
C GLU A 496 12.41 -11.24 2.99
N ASP A 497 12.78 -9.96 3.17
CA ASP A 497 13.51 -9.50 4.37
C ASP A 497 12.65 -9.62 5.62
N ILE A 498 11.39 -9.16 5.56
CA ILE A 498 10.48 -9.27 6.71
C ILE A 498 10.08 -10.73 6.93
N ALA A 499 9.84 -11.50 5.88
CA ALA A 499 9.60 -12.95 5.98
C ALA A 499 10.74 -13.68 6.71
N ARG A 500 11.99 -13.34 6.40
CA ARG A 500 13.18 -13.89 7.06
C ARG A 500 13.21 -13.56 8.55
N LEU A 501 12.91 -12.32 8.92
CA LEU A 501 12.85 -11.91 10.33
C LEU A 501 11.85 -12.73 11.14
N LEU A 502 10.67 -12.99 10.57
CA LEU A 502 9.65 -13.82 11.21
C LEU A 502 10.14 -15.25 11.43
N ALA A 503 10.79 -15.84 10.42
CA ALA A 503 11.36 -17.18 10.51
C ALA A 503 12.46 -17.25 11.59
N GLU A 504 13.42 -16.32 11.56
CA GLU A 504 14.54 -16.29 12.51
C GLU A 504 14.11 -15.99 13.95
N LYS A 505 13.05 -15.19 14.15
CA LYS A 505 12.43 -15.01 15.47
C LYS A 505 11.87 -16.34 15.99
N LYS A 506 11.14 -17.09 15.17
CA LYS A 506 10.60 -18.41 15.57
C LYS A 506 11.74 -19.39 15.89
N GLU A 507 12.75 -19.48 15.04
CA GLU A 507 13.90 -20.36 15.22
C GLU A 507 14.64 -20.06 16.53
N ARG A 508 14.90 -18.77 16.84
CA ARG A 508 15.50 -18.38 18.13
C ARG A 508 14.65 -18.81 19.32
N MET A 509 13.34 -18.51 19.29
CA MET A 509 12.46 -18.87 20.41
C MET A 509 12.41 -20.38 20.61
N GLN A 510 12.41 -21.17 19.54
CA GLN A 510 12.49 -22.63 19.60
C GLN A 510 13.84 -23.13 20.13
N ALA A 511 14.95 -22.51 19.72
CA ALA A 511 16.28 -22.83 20.23
C ALA A 511 16.41 -22.52 21.75
N GLU A 512 15.68 -21.52 22.24
CA GLU A 512 15.55 -21.20 23.66
C GLU A 512 14.55 -22.12 24.41
N GLY A 513 13.93 -23.09 23.73
CA GLY A 513 12.95 -24.00 24.30
C GLY A 513 11.59 -23.36 24.58
N LYS A 514 11.30 -22.19 23.99
CA LYS A 514 10.03 -21.49 24.13
C LYS A 514 9.08 -21.87 22.99
N PRO A 515 7.83 -22.28 23.29
CA PRO A 515 6.83 -22.45 22.24
C PRO A 515 6.50 -21.08 21.63
N PHE A 516 6.65 -20.97 20.31
CA PHE A 516 6.40 -19.73 19.59
C PHE A 516 5.75 -20.02 18.24
N GLU A 517 4.64 -19.34 17.97
CA GLU A 517 3.86 -19.51 16.76
C GLU A 517 4.06 -18.35 15.79
N VAL A 518 4.16 -18.67 14.50
CA VAL A 518 4.12 -17.68 13.42
C VAL A 518 3.11 -18.16 12.39
N GLN A 519 2.16 -17.32 12.01
CA GLN A 519 1.16 -17.58 10.98
C GLN A 519 1.05 -16.38 10.05
N VAL A 520 0.99 -16.64 8.74
CA VAL A 520 0.97 -15.59 7.73
C VAL A 520 -0.12 -15.85 6.68
N VAL A 521 -0.90 -14.83 6.35
CA VAL A 521 -1.80 -14.78 5.19
C VAL A 521 -1.34 -13.70 4.24
N LEU A 522 -1.16 -14.06 2.96
CA LEU A 522 -0.72 -13.16 1.90
C LEU A 522 -1.80 -12.99 0.84
N ASP A 523 -1.88 -11.79 0.28
CA ASP A 523 -2.69 -11.53 -0.90
C ASP A 523 -2.11 -12.23 -2.15
N PRO A 524 -2.92 -12.96 -2.94
CA PRO A 524 -2.44 -13.66 -4.14
C PRO A 524 -2.34 -12.75 -5.38
N GLY A 525 -2.60 -11.44 -5.26
CA GLY A 525 -2.73 -10.52 -6.38
C GLY A 525 -1.56 -10.59 -7.38
N VAL A 526 -1.91 -10.64 -8.66
CA VAL A 526 -0.96 -10.70 -9.79
C VAL A 526 -0.79 -9.29 -10.36
N TYR A 527 0.46 -8.86 -10.44
CA TYR A 527 0.85 -7.55 -10.97
C TYR A 527 1.15 -7.64 -12.48
N GLY A 528 1.27 -6.50 -13.16
CA GLY A 528 1.44 -6.43 -14.62
C GLY A 528 2.61 -7.24 -15.21
N TYR A 529 3.62 -7.60 -14.41
CA TYR A 529 4.72 -8.48 -14.82
C TYR A 529 4.39 -9.98 -14.74
N GLY A 530 3.16 -10.35 -14.38
CA GLY A 530 2.67 -11.74 -14.33
C GLY A 530 2.96 -12.49 -13.03
N GLY A 531 3.45 -11.83 -11.98
CA GLY A 531 3.71 -12.44 -10.66
C GLY A 531 3.17 -11.63 -9.50
N THR A 532 3.42 -12.08 -8.27
CA THR A 532 2.99 -11.42 -7.03
C THR A 532 4.21 -10.87 -6.26
N PRO A 533 4.12 -9.66 -5.66
CA PRO A 533 5.21 -9.12 -4.85
C PRO A 533 5.49 -9.97 -3.59
N ASN A 534 4.58 -10.89 -3.26
CA ASN A 534 4.66 -11.78 -2.11
C ASN A 534 5.46 -13.06 -2.37
N GLU A 535 5.80 -13.39 -3.62
CA GLU A 535 6.31 -14.71 -4.01
C GLU A 535 7.59 -15.10 -3.24
N LYS A 536 8.57 -14.20 -3.18
CA LYS A 536 9.82 -14.44 -2.43
C LYS A 536 9.61 -14.53 -0.92
N GLY A 537 8.68 -13.72 -0.39
CA GLY A 537 8.32 -13.77 1.02
C GLY A 537 7.65 -15.10 1.39
N PHE A 538 6.74 -15.57 0.53
CA PHE A 538 6.08 -16.87 0.66
C PHE A 538 7.10 -18.01 0.66
N GLN A 539 7.98 -18.07 -0.35
CA GLN A 539 9.01 -19.11 -0.47
C GLN A 539 9.93 -19.13 0.75
N MET A 540 10.40 -17.97 1.21
CA MET A 540 11.24 -17.86 2.41
C MET A 540 10.55 -18.46 3.66
N LEU A 541 9.26 -18.19 3.84
CA LEU A 541 8.49 -18.74 4.96
C LEU A 541 8.29 -20.26 4.82
N GLU A 542 7.92 -20.71 3.63
CA GLU A 542 7.67 -22.13 3.34
C GLU A 542 8.94 -22.98 3.53
N ASP A 543 10.08 -22.54 2.99
CA ASP A 543 11.36 -23.22 3.10
C ASP A 543 11.80 -23.39 4.56
N ARG A 544 11.46 -22.41 5.41
CA ARG A 544 11.74 -22.38 6.84
C ARG A 544 10.67 -23.08 7.69
N GLY A 545 9.66 -23.72 7.07
CA GLY A 545 8.59 -24.42 7.77
C GLY A 545 7.68 -23.49 8.58
N ILE A 546 7.53 -22.25 8.14
CA ILE A 546 6.56 -21.30 8.70
C ILE A 546 5.21 -21.50 8.00
N PRO A 547 4.12 -21.71 8.75
CA PRO A 547 2.78 -21.75 8.18
C PRO A 547 2.42 -20.43 7.47
N VAL A 548 2.32 -20.48 6.15
CA VAL A 548 1.93 -19.37 5.28
C VAL A 548 0.82 -19.84 4.34
N LYS A 549 -0.16 -18.96 4.08
CA LYS A 549 -1.31 -19.24 3.20
C LYS A 549 -1.57 -18.10 2.24
N TRP A 550 -2.15 -18.44 1.09
CA TRP A 550 -2.73 -17.49 0.15
C TRP A 550 -4.19 -17.25 0.49
N ALA A 551 -4.63 -16.00 0.53
CA ALA A 551 -6.03 -15.68 0.69
C ALA A 551 -6.85 -16.15 -0.52
N VAL A 552 -8.06 -16.62 -0.26
CA VAL A 552 -9.04 -17.02 -1.27
C VAL A 552 -10.36 -16.37 -0.89
N LEU A 553 -10.57 -15.18 -1.42
CA LEU A 553 -11.73 -14.35 -1.09
C LEU A 553 -12.80 -14.51 -2.16
N ASP A 554 -14.00 -14.91 -1.75
CA ASP A 554 -15.15 -15.02 -2.64
C ASP A 554 -15.56 -13.65 -3.18
N ARG A 555 -15.74 -13.54 -4.49
CA ARG A 555 -16.24 -12.32 -5.13
C ARG A 555 -17.71 -12.09 -4.77
N THR A 556 -18.01 -10.89 -4.33
CA THR A 556 -19.34 -10.34 -4.05
C THR A 556 -20.04 -9.88 -5.33
N GLU A 557 -19.29 -9.29 -6.27
CA GLU A 557 -19.74 -8.85 -7.59
C GLU A 557 -18.73 -9.32 -8.67
N VAL A 558 -19.17 -9.40 -9.94
CA VAL A 558 -18.38 -9.97 -11.04
C VAL A 558 -17.12 -9.16 -11.33
N ASP A 559 -17.14 -7.87 -11.02
CA ASP A 559 -16.14 -6.83 -11.32
C ASP A 559 -15.33 -6.36 -10.10
N HIS A 560 -15.63 -6.85 -8.89
CA HIS A 560 -14.86 -6.49 -7.70
C HIS A 560 -13.76 -7.51 -7.36
N ASP A 561 -12.52 -7.04 -7.37
CA ASP A 561 -11.33 -7.78 -6.94
C ASP A 561 -11.11 -7.63 -5.43
N ARG A 562 -11.83 -8.45 -4.64
CA ARG A 562 -11.62 -8.54 -3.19
C ARG A 562 -10.22 -9.06 -2.90
N LYS A 563 -9.51 -8.35 -2.03
CA LYS A 563 -8.11 -8.65 -1.68
C LYS A 563 -7.83 -8.52 -0.19
N VAL A 564 -6.73 -9.13 0.25
CA VAL A 564 -6.12 -8.83 1.54
C VAL A 564 -5.34 -7.53 1.38
N HIS A 565 -6.01 -6.41 1.62
CA HIS A 565 -5.39 -5.10 1.59
C HIS A 565 -4.80 -4.69 2.95
N ALA A 566 -4.91 -5.55 3.96
CA ALA A 566 -4.32 -5.37 5.27
C ALA A 566 -2.79 -5.18 5.24
N LYS A 567 -2.30 -4.39 6.21
CA LYS A 567 -0.89 -4.34 6.61
C LYS A 567 -0.80 -4.55 8.12
N LEU A 568 -1.24 -5.73 8.55
CA LEU A 568 -1.47 -6.04 9.97
C LEU A 568 -0.43 -7.03 10.48
N MET A 569 0.14 -6.73 11.65
CA MET A 569 0.87 -7.69 12.47
C MET A 569 0.31 -7.68 13.89
N ILE A 570 -0.12 -8.84 14.38
CA ILE A 570 -0.62 -9.03 15.74
C ILE A 570 0.37 -9.89 16.51
N THR A 571 0.70 -9.48 17.73
CA THR A 571 1.48 -10.26 18.69
C THR A 571 0.72 -10.42 20.00
N ASP A 572 1.29 -11.15 20.95
CA ASP A 572 0.71 -11.25 22.29
C ASP A 572 0.75 -9.92 23.08
N LYS A 573 1.55 -8.94 22.62
CA LYS A 573 1.74 -7.65 23.30
C LYS A 573 1.23 -6.44 22.54
N MET A 574 1.07 -6.55 21.22
CA MET A 574 0.68 -5.40 20.41
C MET A 574 0.03 -5.75 19.09
N MET A 575 -0.59 -4.75 18.50
CA MET A 575 -1.11 -4.76 17.14
C MET A 575 -0.47 -3.60 16.38
N LEU A 576 0.29 -3.93 15.32
CA LEU A 576 0.84 -2.98 14.35
C LEU A 576 -0.07 -2.92 13.13
N ALA A 577 -0.53 -1.73 12.78
CA ALA A 577 -1.35 -1.46 11.60
C ALA A 577 -0.94 -0.14 10.93
N GLY A 578 -1.70 0.25 9.89
CA GLY A 578 -1.52 1.50 9.15
C GLY A 578 -1.47 1.29 7.65
N SER A 579 -0.83 2.24 6.95
CA SER A 579 -0.73 2.20 5.49
C SER A 579 0.51 1.45 4.97
N THR A 580 1.51 1.28 5.82
CA THR A 580 2.84 0.76 5.49
C THR A 580 2.83 -0.72 5.10
N ASN A 581 3.08 -1.01 3.82
CA ASN A 581 3.36 -2.38 3.38
C ASN A 581 4.66 -2.92 4.02
N PHE A 582 4.71 -4.22 4.34
CA PHE A 582 5.90 -4.88 4.90
C PHE A 582 6.94 -5.16 3.81
N SER A 583 7.48 -4.07 3.25
CA SER A 583 8.42 -4.05 2.13
C SER A 583 9.39 -2.90 2.28
N HIS A 584 10.51 -2.95 1.55
CA HIS A 584 11.48 -1.86 1.50
C HIS A 584 10.82 -0.52 1.11
N LYS A 585 10.05 -0.51 0.02
CA LYS A 585 9.33 0.68 -0.49
C LYS A 585 8.36 1.25 0.55
N GLY A 586 7.55 0.40 1.20
CA GLY A 586 6.64 0.85 2.26
C GLY A 586 7.39 1.41 3.46
N LEU A 587 8.39 0.70 3.97
CA LEU A 587 9.09 1.13 5.18
C LEU A 587 9.91 2.41 4.97
N ARG A 588 10.46 2.64 3.77
CA ARG A 588 11.50 3.66 3.56
C ARG A 588 11.22 4.74 2.52
N GLU A 589 10.54 4.41 1.43
CA GLU A 589 10.41 5.32 0.26
C GLU A 589 9.07 6.04 0.24
N ASN A 590 7.97 5.30 0.45
CA ASN A 590 6.63 5.88 0.42
C ASN A 590 6.37 6.81 1.62
N TRP A 591 5.47 7.78 1.40
CA TRP A 591 4.89 8.58 2.48
C TRP A 591 3.79 7.78 3.18
N GLU A 592 4.17 6.98 4.17
CA GLU A 592 3.29 6.12 4.94
C GLU A 592 3.10 6.62 6.37
N LEU A 593 2.14 6.03 7.06
CA LEU A 593 1.93 6.18 8.50
C LEU A 593 1.66 4.80 9.10
N SER A 594 2.24 4.52 10.27
CA SER A 594 1.99 3.29 11.03
C SER A 594 1.61 3.59 12.47
N ASP A 595 0.83 2.71 13.07
CA ASP A 595 0.50 2.78 14.48
C ASP A 595 0.65 1.41 15.16
N VAL A 596 0.99 1.44 16.44
CA VAL A 596 1.11 0.27 17.31
C VAL A 596 0.23 0.46 18.52
N MET A 597 -0.85 -0.31 18.63
CA MET A 597 -1.64 -0.42 19.85
C MET A 597 -0.98 -1.43 20.80
N PHE A 598 -0.76 -1.03 22.06
CA PHE A 598 -0.20 -1.92 23.08
C PHE A 598 -1.32 -2.61 23.86
N PHE A 599 -1.25 -3.94 23.95
CA PHE A 599 -2.13 -4.72 24.81
C PHE A 599 -1.63 -4.72 26.26
N ASN A 600 -2.56 -4.70 27.20
CA ASN A 600 -2.29 -4.77 28.62
C ASN A 600 -3.21 -5.80 29.30
N ASP A 601 -3.00 -6.02 30.60
CA ASP A 601 -3.72 -7.05 31.37
C ASP A 601 -5.17 -6.68 31.72
N SER A 602 -5.65 -5.50 31.31
CA SER A 602 -7.05 -5.13 31.56
C SER A 602 -8.00 -5.99 30.73
N PRO A 603 -9.19 -6.34 31.27
CA PRO A 603 -10.19 -7.13 30.53
C PRO A 603 -10.59 -6.50 29.20
N GLU A 604 -10.65 -5.17 29.14
CA GLU A 604 -11.00 -4.43 27.92
C GLU A 604 -9.91 -4.58 26.84
N SER A 605 -8.64 -4.41 27.20
CA SER A 605 -7.53 -4.56 26.26
C SER A 605 -7.41 -5.99 25.74
N GLN A 606 -7.62 -6.98 26.62
CA GLN A 606 -7.66 -8.40 26.24
C GLN A 606 -8.84 -8.74 25.32
N ALA A 607 -10.01 -8.13 25.52
CA ALA A 607 -11.16 -8.30 24.63
C ALA A 607 -10.86 -7.76 23.23
N LYS A 608 -10.26 -6.56 23.13
CA LYS A 608 -9.83 -5.98 21.85
C LYS A 608 -8.80 -6.87 21.14
N GLN A 609 -7.84 -7.43 21.87
CA GLN A 609 -6.89 -8.38 21.31
C GLN A 609 -7.59 -9.63 20.75
N GLN A 610 -8.51 -10.21 21.51
CA GLN A 610 -9.25 -11.41 21.11
C GLN A 610 -10.10 -11.19 19.87
N GLU A 611 -10.72 -10.03 19.74
CA GLU A 611 -11.52 -9.64 18.58
C GLU A 611 -10.69 -9.61 17.29
N VAL A 612 -9.54 -8.92 17.30
CA VAL A 612 -8.65 -8.82 16.13
C VAL A 612 -8.03 -10.19 15.80
N VAL A 613 -7.66 -10.97 16.82
CA VAL A 613 -7.16 -12.34 16.61
C VAL A 613 -8.24 -13.24 16.01
N ALA A 614 -9.50 -13.10 16.43
CA ALA A 614 -10.60 -13.89 15.88
C ALA A 614 -10.85 -13.59 14.39
N ASP A 615 -10.75 -12.33 13.96
CA ASP A 615 -10.84 -11.96 12.54
C ASP A 615 -9.67 -12.53 11.73
N PHE A 616 -8.44 -12.45 12.26
CA PHE A 616 -7.29 -13.10 11.64
C PHE A 616 -7.49 -14.61 11.52
N ASP A 617 -7.94 -15.28 12.59
CA ASP A 617 -8.14 -16.73 12.58
C ASP A 617 -9.27 -17.12 11.63
N HIS A 618 -10.29 -16.28 11.45
CA HIS A 618 -11.30 -16.48 10.42
C HIS A 618 -10.67 -16.42 9.02
N LEU A 619 -9.91 -15.37 8.71
CA LEU A 619 -9.19 -15.24 7.44
C LEU A 619 -8.30 -16.45 7.18
N TYR A 620 -7.48 -16.82 8.16
CA TYR A 620 -6.48 -17.88 8.05
C TYR A 620 -7.11 -19.27 7.92
N ASN A 621 -8.21 -19.56 8.62
CA ASN A 621 -8.79 -20.89 8.66
C ASN A 621 -9.92 -21.11 7.64
N GLN A 622 -10.63 -20.07 7.24
CA GLN A 622 -11.84 -20.18 6.40
C GLN A 622 -11.66 -19.58 5.00
N GLU A 623 -10.83 -18.55 4.87
CA GLU A 623 -10.70 -17.77 3.63
C GLU A 623 -9.27 -17.79 3.09
N SER A 624 -8.49 -18.84 3.41
CA SER A 624 -7.11 -18.99 2.96
C SER A 624 -6.74 -20.45 2.73
N LEU A 625 -5.90 -20.70 1.72
CA LEU A 625 -5.39 -22.01 1.37
C LEU A 625 -3.87 -22.08 1.55
N GLY A 626 -3.40 -23.13 2.21
CA GLY A 626 -1.99 -23.49 2.21
C GLY A 626 -1.67 -24.29 0.96
N ILE A 627 -0.67 -23.86 0.20
CA ILE A 627 -0.09 -24.61 -0.92
C ILE A 627 1.33 -24.93 -0.51
N ASN A 628 1.74 -26.20 -0.58
CA ASN A 628 3.15 -26.58 -0.39
C ASN A 628 3.80 -26.65 -1.77
N THR A 629 4.69 -25.71 -2.11
CA THR A 629 5.34 -25.66 -3.44
C THR A 629 6.60 -26.52 -3.54
N ARG A 630 6.98 -27.21 -2.45
CA ARG A 630 8.15 -28.11 -2.40
C ARG A 630 7.86 -29.53 -2.88
N GLU A 631 6.59 -29.93 -2.91
CA GLU A 631 6.09 -31.23 -3.40
C GLU A 631 5.56 -31.10 -4.82
#